data_AF-A0A6B1FYU1-F1
#
_entry.id   AF-A0A6B1FYU1-F1
#
_cell.length_a   1.000
_cell.length_b   1.000
_cell.length_c   1.000
_cell.angle_alpha   90.00
_cell.angle_beta   90.00
_cell.angle_gamma   90.00
#
_symmetry.space_group_name_H-M   'P 1'
#
loop_
_entity.id
_entity.type
_entity.pdbx_description
1 polymer ?
#
loop_
_entity_poly.entity_id
_entity_poly.type
_entity_poly.pdbx_seq_one_letter_code
_entity_poly.pdbx_strand_id
1 'polypeptide(L)'
;MPAFVSASAFIWERESQLLQRAQNELKLATMKPSLIHAAVIHFPIALLICGSLVVLGTLHRWPRAELRIIGWGMILPGWLFLLAAIFSGIAAQGALPPEGPLRPLLNWHTGSGLALAILYGDLVYRGWLQWMHWKQTEQESSTWADFLVAPGGKWRLTVQLVLGIALVIFSGWLGGLLAN
;
A
#
# COMPACT_ATOMS: atom_id res chain seq x y z
N MET A 1 -35.53 49.38 13.85
CA MET A 1 -36.47 48.57 14.66
C MET A 1 -35.96 47.14 14.66
N PRO A 2 -35.50 46.58 15.79
CA PRO A 2 -35.06 45.19 15.85
C PRO A 2 -36.27 44.25 15.75
N ALA A 3 -36.19 43.26 14.87
CA ALA A 3 -37.22 42.24 14.73
C ALA A 3 -37.19 41.33 15.96
N PHE A 4 -38.33 41.24 16.67
CA PHE A 4 -38.53 40.23 17.71
C PHE A 4 -38.61 38.87 17.04
N VAL A 5 -37.51 38.11 17.05
CA VAL A 5 -37.53 36.69 16.74
C VAL A 5 -38.31 36.01 17.86
N SER A 6 -39.38 35.30 17.52
CA SER A 6 -40.19 34.60 18.52
C SER A 6 -39.37 33.51 19.20
N ALA A 7 -39.59 33.31 20.51
CA ALA A 7 -38.93 32.25 21.27
C ALA A 7 -39.10 30.85 20.62
N SER A 8 -40.22 30.64 19.92
CA SER A 8 -40.48 29.41 19.16
C SER A 8 -39.51 29.19 17.99
N ALA A 9 -39.13 30.24 17.26
CA ALA A 9 -38.17 30.14 16.16
C ALA A 9 -36.76 29.80 16.68
N PHE A 10 -36.36 30.40 17.81
CA PHE A 10 -35.08 30.10 18.44
C PHE A 10 -35.01 28.66 18.97
N ILE A 11 -36.10 28.14 19.56
CA ILE A 11 -36.16 26.76 20.04
C ILE A 11 -36.06 25.78 18.85
N TRP A 12 -36.78 26.04 17.77
CA TRP A 12 -36.77 25.18 16.57
C TRP A 12 -35.38 25.13 15.90
N GLU A 13 -34.70 26.27 15.79
CA GLU A 13 -33.32 26.34 15.27
C GLU A 13 -32.34 25.53 16.12
N ARG A 14 -32.49 25.58 17.45
CA ARG A 14 -31.63 24.84 18.38
C ARG A 14 -31.87 23.33 18.27
N GLU A 15 -33.12 22.90 18.17
CA GLU A 15 -33.48 21.49 18.02
C GLU A 15 -33.00 20.92 16.68
N SER A 16 -33.14 21.67 15.58
CA SER A 16 -32.66 21.24 14.26
C SER A 16 -31.13 21.08 14.24
N GLN A 17 -30.39 22.01 14.87
CA GLN A 17 -28.94 21.88 15.03
C GLN A 17 -28.52 20.67 15.86
N LEU A 18 -29.26 20.36 16.94
CA LEU A 18 -28.99 19.19 17.78
C LEU A 18 -29.27 17.87 17.05
N LEU A 19 -30.38 17.80 16.31
CA LEU A 19 -30.71 16.63 15.48
C LEU A 19 -29.68 16.42 14.37
N GLN A 20 -29.24 17.49 13.73
CA GLN A 20 -28.23 17.40 12.68
C GLN A 20 -26.86 16.98 13.25
N ARG A 21 -26.48 17.46 14.44
CA ARG A 21 -25.31 16.94 15.16
C ARG A 21 -25.46 15.45 15.49
N ALA A 22 -26.58 15.03 16.07
CA ALA A 22 -26.82 13.64 16.42
C ALA A 22 -26.81 12.71 15.21
N GLN A 23 -27.36 13.14 14.08
CA GLN A 23 -27.30 12.39 12.81
C GLN A 23 -25.88 12.31 12.25
N ASN A 24 -25.09 13.39 12.34
CA ASN A 24 -23.70 13.38 11.92
C ASN A 24 -22.85 12.44 12.79
N GLU A 25 -23.03 12.49 14.11
CA GLU A 25 -22.37 11.57 15.07
C GLU A 25 -22.75 10.11 14.78
N LEU A 26 -24.04 9.82 14.53
CA LEU A 26 -24.50 8.47 14.19
C LEU A 26 -23.92 8.01 12.84
N LYS A 27 -23.87 8.89 11.83
CA LYS A 27 -23.32 8.60 10.50
C LYS A 27 -21.81 8.34 10.57
N LEU A 28 -21.08 9.09 11.40
CA LEU A 28 -19.67 8.85 11.70
C LEU A 28 -19.47 7.53 12.44
N ALA A 29 -20.29 7.24 13.47
CA ALA A 29 -20.23 5.99 14.23
C ALA A 29 -20.63 4.74 13.40
N THR A 30 -21.40 4.91 12.32
CA THR A 30 -21.87 3.81 11.47
C THR A 30 -21.10 3.66 10.16
N MET A 31 -20.20 4.58 9.82
CA MET A 31 -19.20 4.37 8.77
C MET A 31 -18.16 3.35 9.25
N LYS A 32 -18.56 2.08 9.34
CA LYS A 32 -17.61 0.97 9.36
C LYS A 32 -16.80 1.06 8.06
N PRO A 33 -15.46 1.07 8.10
CA PRO A 33 -14.67 0.91 6.89
C PRO A 33 -15.18 -0.36 6.21
N SER A 34 -15.64 -0.22 4.97
CA SER A 34 -16.25 -1.36 4.29
C SER A 34 -15.20 -2.47 4.19
N LEU A 35 -15.60 -3.72 4.42
CA LEU A 35 -14.73 -4.89 4.22
C LEU A 35 -14.04 -4.85 2.84
N ILE A 36 -14.71 -4.23 1.85
CA ILE A 36 -14.20 -3.98 0.51
C ILE A 36 -12.99 -3.02 0.52
N HIS A 37 -13.05 -1.92 1.28
CA HIS A 37 -11.93 -0.97 1.39
C HIS A 37 -10.69 -1.65 2.01
N ALA A 38 -10.89 -2.39 3.11
CA ALA A 38 -9.81 -3.15 3.73
C ALA A 38 -9.23 -4.20 2.75
N ALA A 39 -10.10 -4.94 2.05
CA ALA A 39 -9.65 -5.93 1.07
C ALA A 39 -8.86 -5.28 -0.08
N VAL A 40 -9.36 -4.19 -0.69
CA VAL A 40 -8.73 -3.57 -1.86
C VAL A 40 -7.39 -2.91 -1.51
N ILE A 41 -7.24 -2.35 -0.30
CA ILE A 41 -6.00 -1.68 0.11
C ILE A 41 -4.98 -2.66 0.73
N HIS A 42 -5.44 -3.70 1.43
CA HIS A 42 -4.53 -4.62 2.14
C HIS A 42 -4.12 -5.82 1.29
N PHE A 43 -4.91 -6.19 0.29
CA PHE A 43 -4.59 -7.29 -0.63
C PHE A 43 -3.27 -7.08 -1.41
N PRO A 44 -2.93 -5.88 -1.93
CA PRO A 44 -1.65 -5.62 -2.58
C PRO A 44 -0.46 -5.85 -1.64
N ILE A 45 -0.62 -5.41 -0.41
CA ILE A 45 0.38 -5.54 0.65
C ILE A 45 0.61 -7.02 0.98
N ALA A 46 -0.47 -7.79 1.14
CA ALA A 46 -0.40 -9.23 1.38
C ALA A 46 0.29 -9.96 0.21
N LEU A 47 0.00 -9.58 -1.04
CA LEU A 47 0.68 -10.12 -2.22
C LEU A 47 2.20 -9.84 -2.20
N LEU A 48 2.60 -8.60 -1.86
CA LEU A 48 4.01 -8.24 -1.76
C LEU A 48 4.74 -9.02 -0.67
N ILE A 49 4.13 -9.19 0.52
CA ILE A 49 4.73 -10.00 1.59
C ILE A 49 4.82 -11.47 1.17
N CYS A 50 3.71 -12.07 0.75
CA CYS A 50 3.67 -13.49 0.38
C CYS A 50 4.64 -13.80 -0.76
N GLY A 51 4.65 -12.97 -1.81
CA GLY A 51 5.58 -13.10 -2.91
C GLY A 51 7.03 -12.97 -2.45
N SER A 52 7.33 -12.01 -1.56
CA SER A 52 8.67 -11.85 -1.00
C SER A 52 9.12 -13.05 -0.17
N LEU A 53 8.25 -13.61 0.65
CA LEU A 53 8.54 -14.82 1.44
C LEU A 53 8.78 -16.03 0.54
N VAL A 54 7.99 -16.18 -0.53
CA VAL A 54 8.19 -17.24 -1.53
C VAL A 54 9.55 -17.05 -2.20
N VAL A 55 9.89 -15.85 -2.67
CA VAL A 55 11.20 -15.58 -3.31
C VAL A 55 12.35 -15.81 -2.32
N LEU A 56 12.25 -15.35 -1.07
CA LEU A 56 13.24 -15.62 -0.02
C LEU A 56 13.40 -17.13 0.23
N GLY A 57 12.30 -17.87 0.32
CA GLY A 57 12.31 -19.33 0.45
C GLY A 57 13.03 -19.99 -0.73
N THR A 58 12.82 -19.50 -1.95
CA THR A 58 13.53 -20.01 -3.13
C THR A 58 15.02 -19.70 -3.15
N LEU A 59 15.40 -18.52 -2.66
CA LEU A 59 16.79 -18.08 -2.60
C LEU A 59 17.62 -18.91 -1.62
N HIS A 60 17.02 -19.28 -0.48
CA HIS A 60 17.77 -19.84 0.65
C HIS A 60 17.53 -21.32 0.92
N ARG A 61 16.35 -21.86 0.57
CA ARG A 61 15.97 -23.22 1.01
C ARG A 61 15.43 -24.14 -0.07
N TRP A 62 14.66 -23.61 -1.02
CA TRP A 62 13.90 -24.41 -2.00
C TRP A 62 14.03 -23.85 -3.43
N PRO A 63 15.13 -24.09 -4.16
CA PRO A 63 15.42 -23.45 -5.46
C PRO A 63 14.56 -23.97 -6.64
N ARG A 64 13.26 -24.16 -6.43
CA ARG A 64 12.28 -24.64 -7.40
C ARG A 64 11.87 -23.52 -8.37
N ALA A 65 11.67 -23.85 -9.65
CA ALA A 65 11.31 -22.87 -10.67
C ALA A 65 9.86 -22.38 -10.51
N GLU A 66 8.97 -23.28 -10.10
CA GLU A 66 7.55 -23.03 -9.88
C GLU A 66 7.34 -21.99 -8.78
N LEU A 67 8.08 -22.10 -7.67
CA LEU A 67 8.02 -21.13 -6.59
C LEU A 67 8.52 -19.75 -7.04
N ARG A 68 9.49 -19.68 -7.95
CA ARG A 68 9.93 -18.40 -8.51
C ARG A 68 8.83 -17.76 -9.35
N ILE A 69 8.17 -18.53 -10.21
CA ILE A 69 7.04 -18.07 -11.01
C ILE A 69 5.91 -17.58 -10.10
N ILE A 70 5.57 -18.34 -9.04
CA ILE A 70 4.56 -17.95 -8.06
C ILE A 70 4.96 -16.65 -7.35
N GLY A 71 6.20 -16.56 -6.87
CA GLY A 71 6.71 -15.37 -6.17
C GLY A 71 6.62 -14.11 -7.03
N TRP A 72 7.12 -14.17 -8.27
CA TRP A 72 7.00 -13.06 -9.23
C TRP A 72 5.54 -12.77 -9.63
N GLY A 73 4.73 -13.82 -9.78
CA GLY A 73 3.29 -13.74 -10.05
C GLY A 73 2.50 -13.06 -8.93
N MET A 74 3.04 -13.00 -7.71
CA MET A 74 2.47 -12.23 -6.60
C MET A 74 3.07 -10.83 -6.50
N ILE A 75 4.40 -10.70 -6.63
CA ILE A 75 5.12 -9.42 -6.49
C ILE A 75 4.66 -8.41 -7.55
N LEU A 76 4.58 -8.82 -8.82
CA LEU A 76 4.23 -7.91 -9.91
C LEU A 76 2.83 -7.28 -9.74
N PRO A 77 1.74 -8.06 -9.58
CA PRO A 77 0.43 -7.45 -9.34
C PRO A 77 0.37 -6.70 -8.01
N GLY A 78 1.03 -7.20 -6.95
CA GLY A 78 1.12 -6.49 -5.67
C GLY A 78 1.72 -5.10 -5.82
N TRP A 79 2.77 -4.96 -6.63
CA TRP A 79 3.39 -3.67 -6.94
C TRP A 79 2.50 -2.76 -7.79
N LEU A 80 1.83 -3.29 -8.81
CA LEU A 80 0.90 -2.51 -9.62
C LEU A 80 -0.27 -1.95 -8.80
N PHE A 81 -0.84 -2.75 -7.91
CA PHE A 81 -1.90 -2.29 -7.02
C PHE A 81 -1.38 -1.33 -5.94
N LEU A 82 -0.14 -1.47 -5.48
CA LEU A 82 0.51 -0.48 -4.61
C LEU A 82 0.56 0.90 -5.29
N LEU A 83 0.92 0.96 -6.58
CA LEU A 83 0.89 2.23 -7.32
C LEU A 83 -0.51 2.82 -7.37
N ALA A 84 -1.53 2.01 -7.64
CA ALA A 84 -2.93 2.45 -7.64
C ALA A 84 -3.34 3.01 -6.26
N ALA A 85 -2.91 2.37 -5.16
CA ALA A 85 -3.16 2.84 -3.80
C ALA A 85 -2.45 4.16 -3.49
N ILE A 86 -1.24 4.37 -4.01
CA ILE A 86 -0.51 5.64 -3.85
C ILE A 86 -1.25 6.76 -4.59
N PHE A 87 -1.65 6.54 -5.84
CA PHE A 87 -2.37 7.55 -6.62
C PHE A 87 -3.71 7.91 -5.98
N SER A 88 -4.48 6.92 -5.51
CA SER A 88 -5.75 7.19 -4.81
C SER A 88 -5.52 7.92 -3.49
N GLY A 89 -4.46 7.58 -2.74
CA GLY A 89 -4.05 8.29 -1.54
C GLY A 89 -3.70 9.75 -1.80
N ILE A 90 -2.88 10.05 -2.81
CA ILE A 90 -2.51 11.42 -3.19
C ILE A 90 -3.75 12.23 -3.60
N ALA A 91 -4.65 11.64 -4.39
CA ALA A 91 -5.89 12.29 -4.79
C ALA A 91 -6.78 12.64 -3.58
N ALA A 92 -6.89 11.73 -2.60
CA ALA A 92 -7.64 11.97 -1.37
C ALA A 92 -7.00 13.06 -0.49
N GLN A 93 -5.66 13.14 -0.44
CA GLN A 93 -4.95 14.16 0.32
C GLN A 93 -5.16 15.58 -0.20
N GLY A 94 -5.36 15.74 -1.51
CA GLY A 94 -5.64 17.05 -2.12
C GLY A 94 -6.91 17.72 -1.59
N ALA A 95 -7.82 16.95 -0.97
CA ALA A 95 -9.03 17.48 -0.35
C ALA A 95 -8.85 17.91 1.12
N LEU A 96 -7.69 17.63 1.74
CA LEU A 96 -7.45 17.91 3.16
C LEU A 96 -6.80 19.29 3.39
N PRO A 97 -7.14 20.00 4.47
CA PRO A 97 -6.51 21.27 4.83
C PRO A 97 -4.98 21.16 4.98
N PRO A 98 -4.21 22.18 4.57
CA PRO A 98 -2.74 22.18 4.65
C PRO A 98 -2.18 21.95 6.06
N GLU A 99 -2.84 22.46 7.11
CA GLU A 99 -2.30 22.55 8.48
C GLU A 99 -2.97 21.60 9.50
N GLY A 100 -3.31 20.38 9.08
CA GLY A 100 -3.93 19.40 9.98
C GLY A 100 -2.97 18.83 11.05
N PRO A 101 -3.42 18.54 12.29
CA PRO A 101 -2.57 17.98 13.34
C PRO A 101 -1.99 16.60 12.99
N LEU A 102 -2.63 15.85 12.08
CA LEU A 102 -2.18 14.54 11.60
C LEU A 102 -1.23 14.62 10.38
N ARG A 103 -0.88 15.82 9.90
CA ARG A 103 -0.04 16.02 8.71
C ARG A 103 1.32 15.31 8.80
N PRO A 104 2.07 15.35 9.92
CA PRO A 104 3.35 14.66 10.00
C PRO A 104 3.21 13.15 9.85
N LEU A 105 2.18 12.56 10.48
CA LEU A 105 1.92 11.12 10.40
C LEU A 105 1.49 10.71 8.98
N LEU A 106 0.65 11.52 8.35
CA LEU A 106 0.23 11.33 6.96
C LEU A 106 1.42 11.40 5.98
N ASN A 107 2.33 12.37 6.16
CA ASN A 107 3.55 12.48 5.37
C ASN A 107 4.46 11.25 5.55
N TRP A 108 4.61 10.75 6.79
CA TRP A 108 5.35 9.53 7.05
C TRP A 108 4.74 8.32 6.35
N HIS A 109 3.41 8.15 6.41
CA HIS A 109 2.70 7.07 5.74
C HIS A 109 2.82 7.14 4.21
N THR A 110 2.70 8.33 3.62
CA THR A 110 2.91 8.52 2.18
C THR A 110 4.36 8.30 1.78
N GLY A 111 5.30 8.80 2.58
CA GLY A 111 6.74 8.61 2.37
C GLY A 111 7.13 7.13 2.38
N SER A 112 6.62 6.35 3.34
CA SER A 112 6.86 4.91 3.38
C SER A 112 6.22 4.18 2.21
N GLY A 113 5.02 4.58 1.78
CA GLY A 113 4.38 4.05 0.57
C GLY A 113 5.22 4.29 -0.70
N LEU A 114 5.75 5.50 -0.88
CA LEU A 114 6.61 5.82 -2.01
C LEU A 114 7.95 5.07 -1.96
N ALA A 115 8.58 5.00 -0.79
CA ALA A 115 9.80 4.21 -0.60
C ALA A 115 9.56 2.74 -0.96
N LEU A 116 8.41 2.19 -0.59
CA LEU A 116 8.02 0.83 -0.94
C LEU A 116 7.85 0.64 -2.45
N ALA A 117 7.20 1.60 -3.13
CA ALA A 117 7.02 1.57 -4.58
C ALA A 117 8.35 1.62 -5.32
N ILE A 118 9.31 2.43 -4.88
CA ILE A 118 10.66 2.49 -5.45
C ILE A 118 11.40 1.18 -5.20
N LEU A 119 11.36 0.66 -3.97
CA LEU A 119 12.08 -0.55 -3.58
C LEU A 119 11.62 -1.78 -4.36
N TYR A 120 10.30 -1.99 -4.46
CA TYR A 120 9.75 -3.08 -5.27
C TYR A 120 9.80 -2.77 -6.77
N GLY A 121 9.77 -1.49 -7.16
CA GLY A 121 9.92 -1.07 -8.55
C GLY A 121 11.29 -1.43 -9.11
N ASP A 122 12.37 -1.19 -8.35
CA ASP A 122 13.72 -1.64 -8.70
C ASP A 122 13.78 -3.16 -8.83
N LEU A 123 13.11 -3.90 -7.93
CA LEU A 123 13.04 -5.36 -7.98
C LEU A 123 12.35 -5.84 -9.26
N VAL A 124 11.15 -5.32 -9.56
CA VAL A 124 10.35 -5.63 -10.74
C VAL A 124 11.09 -5.25 -12.01
N TYR A 125 11.72 -4.07 -12.06
CA TYR A 125 12.50 -3.61 -13.20
C TYR A 125 13.67 -4.54 -13.52
N ARG A 126 14.44 -4.96 -12.50
CA ARG A 126 15.53 -5.92 -12.68
C ARG A 126 15.03 -7.28 -13.17
N GLY A 127 13.93 -7.77 -12.58
CA GLY A 127 13.29 -9.01 -13.01
C GLY A 127 12.81 -8.96 -14.47
N TRP A 128 12.22 -7.83 -14.87
CA TRP A 128 11.78 -7.58 -16.23
C TRP A 128 12.94 -7.51 -17.23
N LEU A 129 14.00 -6.76 -16.92
CA LEU A 129 15.20 -6.71 -17.75
C LEU A 129 15.76 -8.10 -18.00
N GLN A 130 15.81 -8.96 -16.98
CA GLN A 130 16.33 -10.32 -17.14
C GLN A 130 15.42 -11.20 -17.98
N TRP A 131 14.11 -11.10 -17.78
CA TRP A 131 13.16 -11.79 -18.62
C TRP A 131 13.31 -11.39 -20.10
N MET A 132 13.59 -10.10 -20.38
CA MET A 132 13.89 -9.62 -21.74
C MET A 132 15.21 -10.19 -22.28
N HIS A 133 16.28 -10.23 -21.49
CA HIS A 133 17.56 -10.84 -21.91
C HIS A 133 17.41 -12.33 -22.18
N TRP A 134 16.68 -13.05 -21.32
CA TRP A 134 16.41 -14.48 -21.49
C TRP A 134 15.69 -14.77 -22.81
N LYS A 135 14.65 -13.99 -23.14
CA LYS A 135 13.95 -14.14 -24.42
C LYS A 135 14.84 -13.92 -25.65
N GLN A 136 15.94 -13.17 -25.51
CA GLN A 136 16.91 -12.97 -26.58
C GLN A 136 17.93 -14.12 -26.67
N THR A 137 18.34 -14.69 -25.53
CA THR A 137 19.35 -15.77 -25.47
C THR A 137 18.77 -17.19 -25.57
N GLU A 138 17.45 -17.36 -25.44
CA GLU A 138 16.77 -18.64 -25.69
C GLU A 138 16.97 -19.15 -27.12
N GLN A 139 17.44 -18.29 -28.02
CA GLN A 139 17.86 -18.64 -29.38
C GLN A 139 19.29 -19.22 -29.46
N GLU A 140 20.09 -19.18 -28.38
CA GLU A 140 21.51 -19.58 -28.41
C GLU A 140 22.00 -20.55 -27.32
N SER A 141 21.49 -20.59 -26.07
CA SER A 141 21.83 -21.69 -25.13
C SER A 141 21.01 -21.72 -23.84
N SER A 142 20.73 -22.94 -23.36
CA SER A 142 19.72 -23.34 -22.38
C SER A 142 20.11 -23.22 -20.90
N THR A 143 20.99 -22.30 -20.52
CA THR A 143 21.33 -22.11 -19.10
C THR A 143 20.47 -21.04 -18.46
N TRP A 144 19.40 -21.49 -17.78
CA TRP A 144 18.50 -20.74 -16.86
C TRP A 144 19.19 -20.11 -15.62
N ALA A 145 20.50 -19.94 -15.71
CA ALA A 145 21.46 -19.46 -14.73
C ALA A 145 21.83 -18.02 -15.18
N ASP A 146 21.75 -16.92 -14.43
CA ASP A 146 22.21 -16.75 -13.06
C ASP A 146 21.93 -15.30 -12.59
N PHE A 147 20.69 -14.89 -12.31
CA PHE A 147 20.53 -13.68 -11.48
C PHE A 147 20.51 -14.03 -9.99
N LEU A 148 19.76 -15.08 -9.65
CA LEU A 148 19.69 -15.62 -8.30
C LEU A 148 20.95 -16.41 -7.94
N VAL A 149 21.90 -16.58 -8.84
CA VAL A 149 23.07 -17.45 -8.67
C VAL A 149 24.37 -16.69 -8.93
N ALA A 150 24.33 -15.56 -9.65
CA ALA A 150 25.48 -14.67 -9.76
C ALA A 150 26.01 -14.31 -8.36
N PRO A 151 27.33 -14.45 -8.12
CA PRO A 151 27.94 -14.11 -6.83
C PRO A 151 27.60 -12.66 -6.46
N GLY A 152 26.91 -12.47 -5.32
CA GLY A 152 26.46 -11.17 -4.82
C GLY A 152 25.01 -10.78 -5.11
N GLY A 153 24.35 -11.39 -6.12
CA GLY A 153 22.94 -11.10 -6.45
C GLY A 153 21.97 -11.54 -5.33
N LYS A 154 22.23 -12.71 -4.74
CA LYS A 154 21.42 -13.30 -3.66
C LYS A 154 21.29 -12.40 -2.44
N TRP A 155 22.40 -11.83 -1.96
CA TRP A 155 22.41 -11.01 -0.75
C TRP A 155 21.63 -9.71 -0.97
N ARG A 156 21.89 -9.03 -2.08
CA ARG A 156 21.18 -7.79 -2.44
C ARG A 156 19.67 -8.00 -2.49
N LEU A 157 19.22 -9.06 -3.17
CA LEU A 157 17.81 -9.41 -3.23
C LEU A 157 17.23 -9.72 -1.85
N THR A 158 17.97 -10.47 -1.03
CA THR A 158 17.55 -10.80 0.34
C THR A 158 17.32 -9.52 1.15
N VAL A 159 18.29 -8.61 1.14
CA VAL A 159 18.18 -7.31 1.83
C VAL A 159 16.98 -6.52 1.31
N GLN A 160 16.81 -6.45 -0.01
CA GLN A 160 15.70 -5.72 -0.63
C GLN A 160 14.33 -6.27 -0.24
N LEU A 161 14.15 -7.60 -0.25
CA LEU A 161 12.91 -8.25 0.15
C LEU A 161 12.62 -8.09 1.65
N VAL A 162 13.64 -8.26 2.50
CA VAL A 162 13.50 -8.07 3.95
C VAL A 162 13.17 -6.62 4.28
N LEU A 163 13.85 -5.65 3.65
CA LEU A 163 13.57 -4.23 3.81
C LEU A 163 12.16 -3.88 3.33
N GLY A 164 11.71 -4.50 2.23
CA GLY A 164 10.34 -4.34 1.73
C GLY A 164 9.30 -4.84 2.72
N ILE A 165 9.50 -6.01 3.31
CA ILE A 165 8.62 -6.56 4.36
C ILE A 165 8.61 -5.64 5.60
N ALA A 166 9.78 -5.17 6.05
CA ALA A 166 9.89 -4.28 7.19
C ALA A 166 9.16 -2.94 6.95
N LEU A 167 9.34 -2.34 5.77
CA LEU A 167 8.64 -1.10 5.38
C LEU A 167 7.13 -1.29 5.31
N VAL A 168 6.64 -2.43 4.81
CA VAL A 168 5.21 -2.76 4.83
C VAL A 168 4.67 -2.76 6.26
N ILE A 169 5.33 -3.49 7.18
CA ILE A 169 4.89 -3.61 8.57
C ILE A 169 4.86 -2.23 9.23
N PHE A 170 5.92 -1.44 9.04
CA PHE A 170 6.02 -0.08 9.57
C PHE A 170 4.94 0.84 9.00
N SER A 171 4.73 0.83 7.68
CA SER A 171 3.71 1.65 7.00
C SER A 171 2.30 1.27 7.44
N GLY A 172 2.04 -0.03 7.65
CA GLY A 172 0.76 -0.54 8.15
C GLY A 172 0.48 -0.11 9.58
N TRP A 173 1.50 -0.14 10.45
CA TRP A 173 1.39 0.37 11.81
C TRP A 173 1.07 1.87 11.84
N LEU A 174 1.78 2.68 11.05
CA LEU A 174 1.48 4.11 10.91
C LEU A 174 0.07 4.36 10.37
N GLY A 175 -0.38 3.55 9.40
CA GLY A 175 -1.75 3.62 8.88
C GLY A 175 -2.81 3.31 9.95
N GLY A 176 -2.54 2.33 10.82
CA GLY A 176 -3.41 2.03 11.96
C GLY A 176 -3.51 3.17 12.97
N LEU A 177 -2.43 3.95 13.16
CA LEU A 177 -2.45 5.15 14.01
C LEU A 177 -3.25 6.31 13.40
N LEU A 178 -3.40 6.36 12.06
CA LEU A 178 -4.25 7.35 11.39
C LEU A 178 -5.75 7.01 11.48
N ALA A 179 -6.08 5.75 11.74
CA ALA A 179 -7.45 5.25 11.78
C ALA A 179 -8.07 5.25 13.19
N ASN A 180 -7.26 5.48 14.23
CA ASN A 180 -7.67 5.55 15.63
C ASN A 180 -7.62 7.00 16.13
#